data_AF-A0A840YH66-F1
#
_entry.id   AF-A0A840YH66-F1
#
_cell.length_a   1.000
_cell.length_b   1.000
_cell.length_c   1.000
_cell.angle_alpha   90.00
_cell.angle_beta   90.00
_cell.angle_gamma   90.00
#
_symmetry.space_group_name_H-M   'P 1'
#
loop_
_entity.id
_entity.type
_entity.pdbx_description
1 polymer ?
#
loop_
_entity_poly.entity_id
_entity_poly.type
_entity_poly.pdbx_seq_one_letter_code
_entity_poly.pdbx_strand_id
1 'polypeptide(L)'
;MSPDSPTNYRLHKRDPLYREKYDEVMRNHRERPYVRDALHETQPLMQSAMNPTLGNLWTAMGSLFSRKTWQGTDPKNTPSINVTNIDLLKNPELSKNFKARARQMEESGQNPNVTTLYSGHGPSGTEHIARSGHDPAYGQYHSGIFGVLAKGHGALGRGTYASDQVNKAVTYGSGGQKAGEERSILQYDVALGKTHETTDRGELRHRHHNELVRPPFGKAVEEGISAPREEAEYWRTVDSIKGVKSSTPGAGVPGTIAHSKQFDSNEFLIRNPDQILPKARIFYTLPELEERARKEKED
;
A
#
# COMPACT_ATOMS: atom_id res chain seq x y z
N MET A 1 -11.87 10.78 29.61
CA MET A 1 -11.60 10.09 28.34
C MET A 1 -12.10 8.66 28.48
N SER A 2 -12.87 8.14 27.53
CA SER A 2 -13.25 6.71 27.56
C SER A 2 -11.97 5.87 27.47
N PRO A 3 -11.79 4.84 28.29
CA PRO A 3 -10.64 3.93 28.20
C PRO A 3 -10.50 3.25 26.82
N ASP A 4 -11.54 3.33 25.98
CA ASP A 4 -11.58 2.72 24.65
C ASP A 4 -11.17 3.67 23.51
N SER A 5 -10.81 4.93 23.79
CA SER A 5 -10.41 5.85 22.72
C SER A 5 -9.03 5.50 22.16
N PRO A 6 -8.82 5.57 20.83
CA PRO A 6 -7.51 5.39 20.23
C PRO A 6 -6.49 6.34 20.86
N THR A 7 -5.35 5.80 21.30
CA THR A 7 -4.25 6.58 21.84
C THR A 7 -2.99 6.38 21.00
N ASN A 8 -2.42 7.49 20.56
CA ASN A 8 -1.14 7.50 19.85
C ASN A 8 -0.05 7.90 20.85
N TYR A 9 0.99 7.10 20.94
CA TYR A 9 2.14 7.39 21.80
C TYR A 9 3.37 7.66 20.94
N ARG A 10 3.82 8.92 20.92
CA ARG A 10 5.06 9.29 20.24
C ARG A 10 6.26 8.77 21.03
N LEU A 11 7.05 7.92 20.39
CA LEU A 11 8.29 7.42 20.97
C LEU A 11 9.34 8.52 20.98
N HIS A 12 9.94 8.75 22.15
CA HIS A 12 11.09 9.62 22.27
C HIS A 12 12.33 8.93 21.69
N LYS A 13 13.24 9.65 21.01
CA LYS A 13 14.42 9.04 20.37
C LYS A 13 15.38 8.31 21.34
N ARG A 14 15.29 8.62 22.63
CA ARG A 14 16.05 7.95 23.70
C ARG A 14 15.34 6.71 24.28
N ASP A 15 14.09 6.48 23.91
CA ASP A 15 13.35 5.29 24.31
C ASP A 15 13.97 4.06 23.61
N PRO A 16 14.33 2.99 24.35
CA PRO A 16 14.82 1.75 23.73
C PRO A 16 13.88 1.20 22.64
N LEU A 17 12.57 1.36 22.82
CA LEU A 17 11.58 0.91 21.85
C LEU A 17 11.61 1.73 20.56
N TYR A 18 11.98 3.02 20.62
CA TYR A 18 12.23 3.80 19.41
C TYR A 18 13.36 3.17 18.60
N ARG A 19 14.47 2.81 19.27
CA ARG A 19 15.64 2.24 18.61
C ARG A 19 15.32 0.90 17.95
N GLU A 20 14.62 0.03 18.66
CA GLU A 20 14.17 -1.27 18.13
C GLU A 20 13.34 -1.09 16.85
N LYS A 21 12.31 -0.23 16.89
CA LYS A 21 11.43 0.03 15.75
C LYS A 21 12.15 0.72 14.59
N TYR A 22 13.02 1.67 14.90
CA TYR A 22 13.88 2.31 13.91
C TYR A 22 14.77 1.28 13.21
N ASP A 23 15.47 0.44 13.96
CA ASP A 23 16.37 -0.57 13.40
C ASP A 23 15.61 -1.62 12.58
N GLU A 24 14.40 -2.01 12.99
CA GLU A 24 13.50 -2.87 12.22
C GLU A 24 13.16 -2.27 10.85
N VAL A 25 12.68 -1.02 10.83
CA VAL A 25 12.32 -0.29 9.61
C VAL A 25 13.53 -0.11 8.70
N MET A 26 14.66 0.34 9.26
CA MET A 26 15.87 0.60 8.48
C MET A 26 16.53 -0.69 7.99
N ARG A 27 16.42 -1.80 8.73
CA ARG A 27 16.84 -3.12 8.26
C ARG A 27 15.99 -3.56 7.07
N ASN A 28 14.66 -3.48 7.16
CA ASN A 28 13.77 -3.80 6.03
C ASN A 28 14.09 -2.93 4.80
N HIS A 29 14.24 -1.62 5.01
CA HIS A 29 14.61 -0.65 3.97
C HIS A 29 15.91 -1.03 3.23
N ARG A 30 16.94 -1.48 3.96
CA ARG A 30 18.24 -1.88 3.38
C ARG A 30 18.21 -3.27 2.72
N GLU A 31 17.59 -4.25 3.37
CA GLU A 31 17.61 -5.65 2.93
C GLU A 31 16.61 -5.93 1.80
N ARG A 32 15.59 -5.08 1.63
CA ARG A 32 14.54 -5.21 0.62
C ARG A 32 14.40 -3.92 -0.20
N PRO A 33 15.41 -3.57 -1.01
CA PRO A 33 15.35 -2.39 -1.85
C PRO A 33 14.22 -2.53 -2.89
N TYR A 34 13.51 -1.42 -3.11
CA TYR A 34 12.52 -1.30 -4.17
C TYR A 34 12.95 -0.18 -5.10
N VAL A 35 13.21 -0.53 -6.35
CA VAL A 35 13.49 0.44 -7.40
C VAL A 35 12.17 0.83 -8.03
N ARG A 36 11.82 2.11 -7.87
CA ARG A 36 10.58 2.66 -8.41
C ARG A 36 10.60 2.58 -9.94
N ASP A 37 9.63 1.87 -10.51
CA ASP A 37 9.36 1.96 -11.95
C ASP A 37 8.22 2.98 -12.18
N ALA A 38 8.59 4.15 -12.72
CA ALA A 38 7.67 5.25 -12.97
C ALA A 38 6.53 4.87 -13.93
N LEU A 39 6.76 3.95 -14.86
CA LEU A 39 5.73 3.47 -15.78
C LEU A 39 4.79 2.49 -15.07
N HIS A 40 5.29 1.62 -14.17
CA HIS A 40 4.42 0.73 -13.36
C HIS A 40 3.46 1.51 -12.46
N GLU A 41 3.87 2.66 -11.93
CA GLU A 41 3.04 3.50 -11.06
C GLU A 41 2.11 4.45 -11.83
N THR A 42 2.47 4.84 -13.06
CA THR A 42 1.63 5.71 -13.91
C THR A 42 0.70 4.94 -14.84
N GLN A 43 0.86 3.63 -14.98
CA GLN A 43 0.02 2.80 -15.86
C GLN A 43 -1.49 2.92 -15.60
N PRO A 44 -2.00 2.97 -14.35
CA PRO A 44 -3.43 3.21 -14.12
C PRO A 44 -3.87 4.60 -14.60
N LEU A 45 -2.99 5.61 -14.48
CA LEU A 45 -3.20 6.94 -15.06
C LEU A 45 -3.20 6.92 -16.58
N MET A 46 -2.29 6.18 -17.20
CA MET A 46 -2.19 6.02 -18.65
C MET A 46 -3.41 5.29 -19.23
N GLN A 47 -3.87 4.20 -18.58
CA GLN A 47 -5.07 3.46 -19.01
C GLN A 47 -6.34 4.32 -18.94
N SER A 48 -6.48 5.19 -17.94
CA SER A 48 -7.59 6.16 -17.90
C SER A 48 -7.46 7.29 -18.92
N ALA A 49 -6.23 7.70 -19.26
CA ALA A 49 -5.95 8.77 -20.22
C ALA A 49 -6.04 8.29 -21.69
N MET A 50 -5.92 6.99 -21.95
CA MET A 50 -6.12 6.36 -23.27
C MET A 50 -7.59 6.27 -23.69
N ASN A 51 -8.51 6.87 -22.91
CA ASN A 51 -9.85 7.18 -23.42
C ASN A 51 -9.73 8.19 -24.58
N PRO A 52 -10.20 7.89 -25.80
CA PRO A 52 -9.96 8.69 -27.01
C PRO A 52 -10.36 10.17 -26.90
N THR A 53 -11.20 10.54 -25.94
CA THR A 53 -11.57 11.93 -25.64
C THR A 53 -10.46 12.78 -25.00
N LEU A 54 -9.36 12.19 -24.51
CA LEU A 54 -8.34 12.87 -23.70
C LEU A 54 -6.94 12.95 -24.35
N GLY A 55 -6.83 12.71 -25.66
CA GLY A 55 -5.54 12.58 -26.38
C GLY A 55 -4.54 13.74 -26.19
N ASN A 56 -4.99 14.98 -25.97
CA ASN A 56 -4.09 16.12 -25.73
C ASN A 56 -3.44 16.12 -24.33
N LEU A 57 -4.03 15.41 -23.36
CA LEU A 57 -3.48 15.25 -22.00
C LEU A 57 -2.24 14.34 -22.01
N TRP A 58 -2.16 13.42 -22.99
CA TRP A 58 -1.05 12.48 -23.16
C TRP A 58 0.29 13.19 -23.40
N THR A 59 0.32 14.17 -24.30
CA THR A 59 1.55 14.91 -24.65
C THR A 59 2.00 15.83 -23.51
N ALA A 60 1.04 16.43 -22.79
CA ALA A 60 1.31 17.25 -21.61
C ALA A 60 1.83 16.41 -20.44
N MET A 61 1.24 15.24 -20.17
CA MET A 61 1.72 14.31 -19.14
C MET A 61 3.06 13.69 -19.52
N GLY A 62 3.24 13.25 -20.76
CA GLY A 62 4.48 12.65 -21.25
C GLY A 62 5.70 13.57 -21.09
N SER A 63 5.55 14.88 -21.28
CA SER A 63 6.61 15.87 -21.03
C SER A 63 6.89 16.13 -19.54
N LEU A 64 5.87 16.04 -18.68
CA LEU A 64 6.02 16.12 -17.21
C LEU A 64 6.71 14.89 -16.62
N PHE A 65 6.44 13.69 -17.15
CA PHE A 65 7.03 12.43 -16.65
C PHE A 65 8.40 12.11 -17.27
N SER A 66 8.64 12.46 -18.54
CA SER A 66 9.94 12.21 -19.20
C SER A 66 11.10 13.02 -18.61
N ARG A 67 10.84 14.20 -18.02
CA ARG A 67 11.91 15.04 -17.43
C ARG A 67 12.15 14.85 -15.92
N LYS A 68 11.23 14.25 -15.16
CA LYS A 68 11.29 14.26 -13.68
C LYS A 68 11.40 12.90 -12.97
N THR A 69 11.10 11.78 -13.61
CA THR A 69 11.00 10.47 -12.91
C THR A 69 11.98 9.40 -13.37
N TRP A 70 12.88 9.71 -14.31
CA TRP A 70 13.83 8.75 -14.90
C TRP A 70 15.17 8.70 -14.17
N GLN A 71 15.17 8.81 -12.83
CA GLN A 71 16.40 8.54 -12.07
C GLN A 71 16.57 7.04 -11.89
N GLY A 72 17.19 6.44 -12.91
CA GLY A 72 18.03 5.24 -12.91
C GLY A 72 17.52 3.98 -12.19
N THR A 73 17.67 2.88 -12.89
CA THR A 73 17.27 1.52 -12.52
C THR A 73 18.25 0.84 -11.55
N ASP A 74 19.18 1.61 -10.95
CA ASP A 74 20.18 1.13 -10.02
C ASP A 74 19.53 0.95 -8.63
N PRO A 75 19.67 -0.21 -7.96
CA PRO A 75 19.32 -0.38 -6.55
C PRO A 75 19.86 0.72 -5.62
N LYS A 76 20.98 1.36 -5.99
CA LYS A 76 21.54 2.55 -5.32
C LYS A 76 20.65 3.79 -5.38
N ASN A 77 19.63 3.79 -6.24
CA ASN A 77 18.64 4.87 -6.38
C ASN A 77 17.35 4.60 -5.58
N THR A 78 17.37 3.62 -4.67
CA THR A 78 16.31 3.50 -3.67
C THR A 78 16.35 4.79 -2.82
N PRO A 79 15.25 5.57 -2.75
CA PRO A 79 15.28 6.84 -2.04
C PRO A 79 15.63 6.60 -0.57
N SER A 80 16.66 7.26 -0.07
CA SER A 80 16.98 7.17 1.34
C SER A 80 15.85 7.79 2.15
N ILE A 81 15.56 7.18 3.30
CA ILE A 81 14.62 7.74 4.25
C ILE A 81 15.35 8.18 5.50
N ASN A 82 14.96 9.33 6.02
CA ASN A 82 15.37 9.78 7.34
C ASN A 82 14.17 9.69 8.27
N VAL A 83 14.10 8.65 9.11
CA VAL A 83 13.01 8.49 10.09
C VAL A 83 13.11 9.57 11.15
N THR A 84 12.12 10.45 11.20
CA THR A 84 12.07 11.60 12.10
C THR A 84 11.41 11.25 13.43
N ASN A 85 10.25 10.57 13.37
CA ASN A 85 9.42 10.21 14.51
C ASN A 85 8.75 8.84 14.31
N ILE A 86 8.34 8.20 15.40
CA ILE A 86 7.54 6.97 15.37
C ILE A 86 6.43 7.12 16.41
N ASP A 87 5.18 7.04 15.96
CA ASP A 87 4.01 7.01 16.84
C ASP A 87 3.50 5.57 16.93
N LEU A 88 3.43 5.00 18.14
CA LEU A 88 2.76 3.74 18.38
C LEU A 88 1.25 3.96 18.41
N LEU A 89 0.53 3.12 17.67
CA LEU A 89 -0.91 3.20 17.53
C LEU A 89 -1.54 2.18 18.47
N LYS A 90 -2.32 2.65 19.46
CA LYS A 90 -3.07 1.79 20.38
C LYS A 90 -4.55 2.02 20.18
N ASN A 91 -5.20 1.05 19.54
CA ASN A 91 -6.65 1.00 19.44
C ASN A 91 -7.13 -0.35 20.03
N PRO A 92 -7.73 -0.34 21.23
CA PRO A 92 -8.19 -1.56 21.91
C PRO A 92 -9.22 -2.35 21.10
N GLU A 93 -10.14 -1.65 20.42
CA GLU A 93 -11.19 -2.27 19.61
C GLU A 93 -10.61 -2.99 18.39
N LEU A 94 -9.76 -2.31 17.60
CA LEU A 94 -9.09 -2.93 16.47
C LEU A 94 -8.21 -4.11 16.91
N SER A 95 -7.53 -3.97 18.05
CA SER A 95 -6.70 -5.04 18.61
C SER A 95 -7.54 -6.26 19.02
N LYS A 96 -8.73 -6.02 19.58
CA LYS A 96 -9.69 -7.07 19.95
C LYS A 96 -10.19 -7.80 18.70
N ASN A 97 -10.63 -7.06 17.68
CA ASN A 97 -11.14 -7.63 16.44
C ASN A 97 -10.07 -8.43 15.70
N PHE A 98 -8.85 -7.90 15.61
CA PHE A 98 -7.70 -8.59 15.02
C PHE A 98 -7.40 -9.92 15.71
N LYS A 99 -7.33 -9.93 17.04
CA LYS A 99 -7.10 -11.15 17.83
C LYS A 99 -8.25 -12.15 17.66
N ALA A 100 -9.49 -11.68 17.64
CA ALA A 100 -10.66 -12.53 17.41
C ALA A 100 -10.60 -13.19 16.02
N ARG A 101 -10.22 -12.44 14.98
CA ARG A 101 -10.07 -12.96 13.62
C ARG A 101 -8.94 -13.98 13.51
N ALA A 102 -7.78 -13.71 14.11
CA ALA A 102 -6.66 -14.65 14.13
C ALA A 102 -7.04 -15.96 14.86
N ARG A 103 -7.67 -15.86 16.04
CA ARG A 103 -8.15 -17.03 16.78
C ARG A 103 -9.17 -17.83 15.98
N GLN A 104 -10.08 -17.18 15.26
CA GLN A 104 -11.04 -17.87 14.40
C GLN A 104 -10.35 -18.68 13.29
N MET A 105 -9.29 -18.13 12.67
CA MET A 105 -8.48 -18.89 11.71
C MET A 105 -7.93 -20.16 12.36
N GLU A 106 -7.35 -20.06 13.56
CA GLU A 106 -6.82 -21.21 14.32
C GLU A 106 -7.90 -22.23 14.66
N GLU A 107 -9.06 -21.79 15.15
CA GLU A 107 -10.21 -22.65 15.47
C GLU A 107 -10.76 -23.37 14.23
N SER A 108 -10.59 -22.78 13.04
CA SER A 108 -10.91 -23.41 11.75
C SER A 108 -9.80 -24.32 11.19
N GLY A 109 -8.72 -24.54 11.94
CA GLY A 109 -7.56 -25.34 11.53
C GLY A 109 -6.60 -24.61 10.57
N GLN A 110 -6.71 -23.29 10.45
CA GLN A 110 -5.85 -22.47 9.59
C GLN A 110 -4.76 -21.77 10.42
N ASN A 111 -3.55 -21.67 9.88
CA ASN A 111 -2.52 -20.83 10.47
C ASN A 111 -2.80 -19.35 10.10
N PRO A 112 -2.94 -18.43 11.08
CA PRO A 112 -3.18 -17.02 10.79
C PRO A 112 -2.06 -16.35 9.97
N ASN A 113 -0.84 -16.92 10.00
CA ASN A 113 0.33 -16.41 9.29
C ASN A 113 0.52 -14.90 9.52
N VAL A 114 0.62 -14.52 10.79
CA VAL A 114 0.76 -13.11 11.18
C VAL A 114 2.12 -12.61 10.76
N THR A 115 2.15 -11.54 9.96
CA THR A 115 3.38 -10.91 9.48
C THR A 115 3.30 -9.39 9.59
N THR A 116 4.45 -8.74 9.56
CA THR A 116 4.56 -7.29 9.48
C THR A 116 4.57 -6.84 8.02
N LEU A 117 3.69 -5.90 7.68
CA LEU A 117 3.63 -5.26 6.36
C LEU A 117 3.54 -3.73 6.50
N TYR A 118 3.76 -3.02 5.40
CA TYR A 118 3.80 -1.56 5.32
C TYR A 118 2.89 -1.03 4.22
N SER A 119 2.31 0.16 4.42
CA SER A 119 1.62 0.88 3.35
C SER A 119 1.86 2.39 3.43
N GLY A 120 1.81 3.04 2.27
CA GLY A 120 1.90 4.50 2.15
C GLY A 120 0.56 5.09 1.77
N HIS A 121 0.20 6.20 2.42
CA HIS A 121 -1.01 6.96 2.13
C HIS A 121 -0.70 8.46 2.26
N GLY A 122 -1.58 9.31 1.72
CA GLY A 122 -1.54 10.74 2.02
C GLY A 122 -1.74 11.02 3.52
N PRO A 123 -1.40 12.22 4.01
CA PRO A 123 -1.50 12.57 5.44
C PRO A 123 -2.89 12.31 6.05
N SER A 124 -3.95 12.72 5.35
CA SER A 124 -5.34 12.51 5.79
C SER A 124 -5.74 11.04 5.82
N GLY A 125 -5.29 10.25 4.83
CA GLY A 125 -5.55 8.80 4.78
C GLY A 125 -4.83 8.06 5.91
N THR A 126 -3.57 8.41 6.14
CA THR A 126 -2.78 7.84 7.24
C THR A 126 -3.41 8.15 8.60
N GLU A 127 -3.84 9.40 8.82
CA GLU A 127 -4.50 9.81 10.06
C GLU A 127 -5.82 9.07 10.27
N HIS A 128 -6.62 8.93 9.21
CA HIS A 128 -7.87 8.19 9.26
C HIS A 128 -7.62 6.73 9.67
N ILE A 129 -6.73 6.01 8.95
CA ILE A 129 -6.44 4.59 9.25
C ILE A 129 -5.88 4.43 10.66
N ALA A 130 -5.01 5.34 11.10
CA ALA A 130 -4.44 5.28 12.44
C ALA A 130 -5.51 5.35 13.54
N ARG A 131 -6.63 6.06 13.30
CA ARG A 131 -7.73 6.20 14.25
C ARG A 131 -8.75 5.07 14.14
N SER A 132 -9.23 4.79 12.94
CA SER A 132 -10.40 3.93 12.70
C SER A 132 -10.07 2.57 12.07
N GLY A 133 -8.80 2.31 11.74
CA GLY A 133 -8.41 1.10 11.03
C GLY A 133 -8.61 1.21 9.52
N HIS A 134 -8.29 0.13 8.81
CA HIS A 134 -8.57 0.02 7.38
C HIS A 134 -10.02 -0.35 7.15
N ASP A 135 -10.56 0.11 6.02
CA ASP A 135 -11.81 -0.40 5.49
C ASP A 135 -11.63 -0.85 4.03
N PRO A 136 -11.43 -2.16 3.80
CA PRO A 136 -11.33 -2.75 2.47
C PRO A 136 -12.57 -2.52 1.60
N ALA A 137 -13.75 -2.30 2.21
CA ALA A 137 -14.95 -1.94 1.47
C ALA A 137 -14.84 -0.52 0.94
N TYR A 138 -14.26 0.44 1.65
CA TYR A 138 -13.95 1.75 1.07
C TYR A 138 -12.64 1.74 0.27
N GLY A 139 -12.47 0.74 -0.60
CA GLY A 139 -11.40 0.63 -1.61
C GLY A 139 -11.48 1.73 -2.69
N GLN A 140 -11.58 2.98 -2.24
CA GLN A 140 -11.41 4.32 -2.78
C GLN A 140 -11.55 5.23 -1.56
N TYR A 141 -10.50 5.90 -1.11
CA TYR A 141 -10.74 7.21 -0.50
C TYR A 141 -11.45 8.05 -1.56
N HIS A 142 -12.75 8.25 -1.42
CA HIS A 142 -13.57 9.06 -2.32
C HIS A 142 -12.98 10.47 -2.45
N SER A 143 -12.23 10.74 -3.52
CA SER A 143 -12.04 12.07 -4.12
C SER A 143 -11.10 12.00 -5.31
N GLY A 144 -11.61 11.55 -6.45
CA GLY A 144 -11.30 12.31 -7.65
C GLY A 144 -12.06 13.63 -7.54
N ILE A 145 -11.40 14.77 -7.80
CA ILE A 145 -11.95 16.14 -7.69
C ILE A 145 -13.25 16.37 -8.50
N PHE A 146 -13.78 15.39 -9.24
CA PHE A 146 -15.02 15.51 -10.02
C PHE A 146 -15.89 14.25 -10.09
N GLY A 147 -15.72 13.24 -9.21
CA GLY A 147 -16.58 12.04 -9.23
C GLY A 147 -16.46 11.14 -10.48
N VAL A 148 -15.66 11.50 -11.50
CA VAL A 148 -15.52 10.76 -12.77
C VAL A 148 -14.23 9.93 -12.86
N LEU A 149 -13.28 10.09 -11.93
CA LEU A 149 -11.99 9.36 -11.95
C LEU A 149 -11.76 8.58 -10.66
N ALA A 150 -12.73 7.74 -10.34
CA ALA A 150 -12.70 6.74 -9.28
C ALA A 150 -11.64 5.65 -9.57
N LYS A 151 -10.35 5.97 -9.42
CA LYS A 151 -9.26 4.98 -9.44
C LYS A 151 -9.20 4.28 -8.10
N GLY A 152 -9.96 3.21 -7.95
CA GLY A 152 -10.04 2.49 -6.68
C GLY A 152 -9.18 1.26 -6.53
N HIS A 153 -8.69 0.70 -7.62
CA HIS A 153 -8.42 -0.74 -7.61
C HIS A 153 -6.99 -0.97 -8.10
N GLY A 154 -6.16 -1.47 -7.19
CA GLY A 154 -4.83 -1.96 -7.55
C GLY A 154 -4.91 -3.22 -8.42
N ALA A 155 -3.76 -3.78 -8.76
CA ALA A 155 -3.67 -4.93 -9.67
C ALA A 155 -4.41 -6.19 -9.17
N LEU A 156 -4.61 -6.31 -7.85
CA LEU A 156 -5.21 -7.47 -7.21
C LEU A 156 -6.73 -7.32 -6.99
N GLY A 157 -7.34 -6.19 -7.35
CA GLY A 157 -8.77 -5.92 -7.09
C GLY A 157 -9.02 -4.95 -5.93
N ARG A 158 -10.20 -5.04 -5.31
CA ARG A 158 -10.60 -4.18 -4.18
C ARG A 158 -10.09 -4.76 -2.86
N GLY A 159 -9.60 -3.88 -2.00
CA GLY A 159 -9.21 -4.22 -0.64
C GLY A 159 -8.08 -3.33 -0.14
N THR A 160 -7.50 -3.72 0.99
CA THR A 160 -6.37 -2.99 1.57
C THR A 160 -5.06 -3.51 1.02
N TYR A 161 -4.24 -2.62 0.45
CA TYR A 161 -2.94 -2.97 -0.09
C TYR A 161 -1.83 -2.72 0.94
N ALA A 162 -0.95 -3.70 1.09
CA ALA A 162 0.26 -3.58 1.88
C ALA A 162 1.45 -4.27 1.18
N SER A 163 2.66 -3.95 1.59
CA SER A 163 3.91 -4.48 1.04
C SER A 163 4.81 -4.96 2.16
N ASP A 164 5.63 -5.97 1.86
CA ASP A 164 6.69 -6.44 2.75
C ASP A 164 7.99 -5.59 2.63
N GLN A 165 7.92 -4.48 1.89
CA GLN A 165 9.02 -3.54 1.62
C GLN A 165 8.64 -2.12 2.02
N VAL A 166 9.39 -1.55 2.97
CA VAL A 166 9.27 -0.14 3.39
C VAL A 166 9.39 0.80 2.20
N ASN A 167 10.31 0.52 1.28
CA ASN A 167 10.57 1.35 0.11
C ASN A 167 9.35 1.51 -0.80
N LYS A 168 8.60 0.43 -1.01
CA LYS A 168 7.37 0.50 -1.79
C LYS A 168 6.29 1.31 -1.07
N ALA A 169 6.14 1.13 0.24
CA ALA A 169 5.24 1.97 1.02
C ALA A 169 5.62 3.47 0.92
N VAL A 170 6.91 3.79 0.91
CA VAL A 170 7.41 5.17 0.73
C VAL A 170 6.98 5.76 -0.62
N THR A 171 7.01 4.99 -1.73
CA THR A 171 6.61 5.53 -3.03
C THR A 171 5.13 5.94 -3.05
N TYR A 172 4.24 5.16 -2.43
CA TYR A 172 2.81 5.50 -2.33
C TYR A 172 2.51 6.63 -1.33
N GLY A 173 3.37 6.84 -0.31
CA GLY A 173 3.24 7.97 0.62
C GLY A 173 3.67 9.33 0.05
N SER A 174 4.36 9.34 -1.11
CA SER A 174 5.10 10.50 -1.63
C SER A 174 4.35 11.38 -2.66
N GLY A 175 3.08 11.10 -2.95
CA GLY A 175 2.35 11.77 -4.04
C GLY A 175 2.26 13.31 -3.90
N GLY A 176 2.96 14.04 -4.78
CA GLY A 176 2.77 15.48 -5.02
C GLY A 176 3.47 16.48 -4.09
N GLN A 177 4.57 16.11 -3.43
CA GLN A 177 5.06 16.83 -2.23
C GLN A 177 6.38 17.59 -2.39
N LYS A 178 6.60 18.59 -1.52
CA LYS A 178 7.77 19.49 -1.53
C LYS A 178 8.96 18.91 -0.73
N ALA A 179 10.13 19.50 -0.97
CA ALA A 179 11.32 19.23 -0.17
C ALA A 179 11.13 19.61 1.29
N GLY A 180 11.68 18.81 2.21
CA GLY A 180 11.60 19.03 3.66
C GLY A 180 10.24 18.69 4.31
N GLU A 181 9.22 18.32 3.53
CA GLU A 181 7.94 17.89 4.10
C GLU A 181 8.09 16.52 4.80
N GLU A 182 7.63 16.45 6.05
CA GLU A 182 7.53 15.20 6.81
C GLU A 182 6.40 14.35 6.25
N ARG A 183 6.69 13.09 6.00
CA ARG A 183 5.80 12.08 5.43
C ARG A 183 5.55 10.99 6.45
N SER A 184 4.57 10.14 6.19
CA SER A 184 4.39 8.95 7.01
C SER A 184 3.97 7.73 6.23
N ILE A 185 4.48 6.57 6.65
CA ILE A 185 3.96 5.25 6.31
C ILE A 185 3.33 4.62 7.55
N LEU A 186 2.52 3.59 7.33
CA LEU A 186 1.96 2.77 8.39
C LEU A 186 2.63 1.39 8.38
N GLN A 187 2.90 0.90 9.59
CA GLN A 187 3.31 -0.48 9.86
C GLN A 187 2.15 -1.23 10.48
N TYR A 188 1.92 -2.45 10.03
CA TYR A 188 0.80 -3.30 10.45
C TYR A 188 1.27 -4.65 10.96
N ASP A 189 0.48 -5.23 11.86
CA ASP A 189 0.37 -6.69 11.97
C ASP A 189 -0.75 -7.14 11.03
N VAL A 190 -0.50 -8.18 10.22
CA VAL A 190 -1.45 -8.69 9.24
C VAL A 190 -1.59 -10.20 9.34
N ALA A 191 -2.80 -10.69 9.58
CA ALA A 191 -3.15 -12.11 9.56
C ALA A 191 -3.51 -12.55 8.14
N LEU A 192 -2.53 -13.11 7.42
CA LEU A 192 -2.68 -13.46 6.01
C LEU A 192 -3.57 -14.69 5.78
N GLY A 193 -3.68 -15.61 6.74
CA GLY A 193 -4.46 -16.85 6.62
C GLY A 193 -4.07 -17.66 5.38
N LYS A 194 -5.06 -18.23 4.69
CA LYS A 194 -4.82 -18.90 3.40
C LYS A 194 -4.62 -17.86 2.29
N THR A 195 -3.39 -17.76 1.78
CA THR A 195 -3.03 -16.80 0.72
C THR A 195 -3.13 -17.42 -0.67
N HIS A 196 -3.79 -16.74 -1.61
CA HIS A 196 -3.67 -17.01 -3.05
C HIS A 196 -2.48 -16.25 -3.62
N GLU A 197 -1.56 -16.94 -4.29
CA GLU A 197 -0.43 -16.30 -4.95
C GLU A 197 -0.68 -16.18 -6.45
N THR A 198 -0.37 -15.01 -7.02
CA THR A 198 -0.47 -14.77 -8.47
C THR A 198 0.72 -13.96 -8.95
N THR A 199 1.17 -14.24 -10.17
CA THR A 199 2.16 -13.39 -10.89
C THR A 199 1.49 -12.49 -11.92
N ASP A 200 0.19 -12.65 -12.16
CA ASP A 200 -0.59 -11.89 -13.16
C ASP A 200 -1.39 -10.76 -12.50
N ARG A 201 -1.14 -9.54 -12.97
CA ARG A 201 -1.82 -8.30 -12.55
C ARG A 201 -3.15 -8.05 -13.25
N GLY A 202 -3.40 -8.73 -14.37
CA GLY A 202 -4.46 -8.38 -15.31
C GLY A 202 -5.83 -8.88 -14.90
N GLU A 203 -5.97 -10.17 -14.63
CA GLU A 203 -7.31 -10.79 -14.66
C GLU A 203 -8.13 -10.58 -13.38
N LEU A 204 -7.50 -10.58 -12.20
CA LEU A 204 -8.22 -10.58 -10.92
C LEU A 204 -9.04 -9.32 -10.69
N ARG A 205 -8.46 -8.14 -10.94
CA ARG A 205 -9.15 -6.86 -10.74
C ARG A 205 -10.35 -6.66 -11.68
N HIS A 206 -10.35 -7.33 -12.83
CA HIS A 206 -11.40 -7.19 -13.84
C HIS A 206 -12.53 -8.21 -13.64
N ARG A 207 -12.21 -9.42 -13.17
CA ARG A 207 -13.20 -10.49 -12.99
C ARG A 207 -13.86 -10.51 -11.62
N HIS A 208 -13.12 -10.24 -10.54
CA HIS A 208 -13.57 -10.55 -9.17
C HIS A 208 -13.68 -9.33 -8.27
N HIS A 209 -13.72 -8.13 -8.85
CA HIS A 209 -13.51 -6.87 -8.15
C HIS A 209 -14.22 -6.74 -6.79
N ASN A 210 -15.52 -7.04 -6.73
CA ASN A 210 -16.33 -6.92 -5.50
C ASN A 210 -16.25 -8.14 -4.58
N GLU A 211 -16.06 -9.34 -5.14
CA GLU A 211 -15.99 -10.60 -4.37
C GLU A 211 -14.73 -10.69 -3.51
N LEU A 212 -13.70 -9.92 -3.87
CA LEU A 212 -12.44 -9.91 -3.15
C LEU A 212 -12.53 -9.14 -1.83
N VAL A 213 -13.59 -8.38 -1.56
CA VAL A 213 -13.79 -7.77 -0.23
C VAL A 213 -14.65 -8.67 0.65
N ARG A 214 -14.26 -8.79 1.91
CA ARG A 214 -15.08 -9.41 2.96
C ARG A 214 -15.49 -8.35 3.97
N PRO A 215 -16.74 -8.38 4.46
CA PRO A 215 -17.18 -7.48 5.51
C PRO A 215 -16.39 -7.75 6.80
N PRO A 216 -16.36 -6.77 7.73
CA PRO A 216 -15.88 -7.01 9.08
C PRO A 216 -16.54 -8.23 9.72
N PHE A 217 -15.85 -8.83 10.67
CA PHE A 217 -16.35 -9.93 11.48
C PHE A 217 -17.74 -9.60 12.06
N GLY A 218 -18.67 -10.56 11.92
CA GLY A 218 -20.04 -10.44 12.40
C GLY A 218 -20.94 -9.51 11.57
N LYS A 219 -20.49 -8.98 10.43
CA LYS A 219 -21.32 -8.18 9.52
C LYS A 219 -21.67 -8.95 8.25
N ALA A 220 -22.86 -8.70 7.72
CA ALA A 220 -23.32 -9.30 6.47
C ALA A 220 -22.56 -8.71 5.27
N VAL A 221 -22.42 -9.51 4.19
CA VAL A 221 -21.86 -9.05 2.91
C VAL A 221 -22.96 -8.25 2.20
N GLU A 222 -22.71 -6.98 1.86
CA GLU A 222 -23.60 -6.27 0.94
C GLU A 222 -23.47 -6.90 -0.46
N GLU A 223 -24.60 -7.32 -1.04
CA GLU A 223 -24.62 -8.03 -2.32
C GLU A 223 -24.07 -7.15 -3.46
N GLY A 224 -22.92 -7.54 -4.00
CA GLY A 224 -22.34 -6.98 -5.21
C GLY A 224 -22.16 -8.06 -6.28
N ILE A 225 -22.33 -7.67 -7.55
CA ILE A 225 -22.30 -8.44 -8.81
C ILE A 225 -21.56 -9.79 -8.72
N SER A 226 -22.25 -10.86 -9.12
CA SER A 226 -21.84 -12.26 -8.97
C SER A 226 -20.92 -12.77 -10.10
N ALA A 227 -19.73 -13.25 -9.76
CA ALA A 227 -18.98 -14.22 -10.56
C ALA A 227 -19.75 -15.55 -10.69
N PRO A 228 -19.33 -16.41 -11.64
CA PRO A 228 -19.74 -17.80 -11.66
C PRO A 228 -19.58 -18.45 -10.27
N ARG A 229 -20.59 -19.21 -9.85
CA ARG A 229 -20.74 -19.78 -8.50
C ARG A 229 -19.49 -20.53 -8.01
N GLU A 230 -18.83 -21.25 -8.91
CA GLU A 230 -17.64 -22.06 -8.59
C GLU A 230 -16.41 -21.20 -8.25
N GLU A 231 -16.17 -20.10 -8.98
CA GLU A 231 -15.07 -19.17 -8.69
C GLU A 231 -15.32 -18.41 -7.37
N ALA A 232 -16.58 -18.03 -7.11
CA ALA A 232 -16.98 -17.41 -5.86
C ALA A 232 -16.73 -18.35 -4.65
N GLU A 233 -16.95 -19.65 -4.80
CA GLU A 233 -16.66 -20.64 -3.75
C GLU A 233 -15.16 -20.74 -3.46
N TYR A 234 -14.30 -20.74 -4.49
CA TYR A 234 -12.85 -20.70 -4.29
C TYR A 234 -12.42 -19.46 -3.51
N TRP A 235 -12.87 -18.27 -3.94
CA TRP A 235 -12.52 -17.01 -3.28
C TRP A 235 -13.08 -16.92 -1.84
N ARG A 236 -14.11 -17.69 -1.48
CA ARG A 236 -14.56 -17.82 -0.08
C ARG A 236 -13.60 -18.64 0.79
N THR A 237 -12.66 -19.38 0.21
CA THR A 237 -11.63 -20.11 0.98
C THR A 237 -10.36 -19.30 1.24
N VAL A 238 -10.12 -18.23 0.48
CA VAL A 238 -8.86 -17.45 0.50
C VAL A 238 -8.99 -16.21 1.38
N ASP A 239 -8.06 -15.98 2.30
CA ASP A 239 -8.10 -14.84 3.22
C ASP A 239 -7.30 -13.62 2.73
N SER A 240 -6.28 -13.83 1.90
CA SER A 240 -5.45 -12.78 1.32
C SER A 240 -4.98 -13.14 -0.08
N ILE A 241 -4.60 -12.14 -0.87
CA ILE A 241 -3.99 -12.35 -2.19
C ILE A 241 -2.60 -11.74 -2.19
N LYS A 242 -1.61 -12.47 -2.68
CA LYS A 242 -0.24 -11.99 -2.86
C LYS A 242 0.10 -11.92 -4.34
N GLY A 243 0.32 -10.71 -4.83
CA GLY A 243 1.04 -10.48 -6.07
C GLY A 243 2.50 -10.81 -5.85
N VAL A 244 2.98 -11.89 -6.45
CA VAL A 244 4.37 -12.34 -6.32
C VAL A 244 5.23 -11.56 -7.30
N LYS A 245 6.32 -10.99 -6.81
CA LYS A 245 7.31 -10.32 -7.65
C LYS A 245 7.72 -11.23 -8.81
N SER A 246 7.44 -10.80 -10.03
CA SER A 246 7.66 -11.56 -11.26
C SER A 246 8.43 -10.77 -12.32
N SER A 247 8.70 -9.48 -12.08
CA SER A 247 9.58 -8.67 -12.91
C SER A 247 10.85 -8.26 -12.17
N THR A 248 11.92 -8.05 -12.95
CA THR A 248 13.10 -7.35 -12.47
C THR A 248 12.77 -5.85 -12.43
N PRO A 249 12.90 -5.18 -11.26
CA PRO A 249 12.73 -3.74 -11.17
C PRO A 249 13.69 -3.03 -12.13
N GLY A 250 13.24 -1.91 -12.71
CA GLY A 250 14.11 -1.10 -13.55
C GLY A 250 14.41 -1.71 -14.93
N ALA A 251 13.47 -2.44 -15.50
CA ALA A 251 13.49 -2.67 -16.93
C ALA A 251 13.28 -1.30 -17.62
N GLY A 252 14.10 -0.91 -18.60
CA GLY A 252 13.88 0.35 -19.34
C GLY A 252 12.51 0.37 -20.04
N VAL A 253 12.10 1.47 -20.70
CA VAL A 253 10.76 1.61 -21.35
C VAL A 253 10.28 0.32 -22.05
N PRO A 254 11.08 -0.35 -22.91
CA PRO A 254 10.63 -1.56 -23.60
C PRO A 254 10.35 -2.72 -22.64
N GLY A 255 11.18 -2.85 -21.61
CA GLY A 255 11.03 -3.85 -20.57
C GLY A 255 9.86 -3.56 -19.65
N THR A 256 9.56 -2.29 -19.31
CA THR A 256 8.34 -1.98 -18.55
C THR A 256 7.08 -2.30 -19.34
N ILE A 257 7.05 -2.01 -20.66
CA ILE A 257 5.90 -2.37 -21.50
C ILE A 257 5.73 -3.89 -21.53
N ALA A 258 6.83 -4.64 -21.72
CA ALA A 258 6.83 -6.10 -21.71
C ALA A 258 6.41 -6.67 -20.34
N HIS A 259 6.80 -6.03 -19.24
CA HIS A 259 6.53 -6.46 -17.86
C HIS A 259 5.30 -5.80 -17.25
N SER A 260 4.48 -5.13 -18.06
CA SER A 260 3.33 -4.35 -17.60
C SER A 260 2.23 -5.16 -16.90
N LYS A 261 2.28 -6.50 -17.03
CA LYS A 261 1.40 -7.45 -16.33
C LYS A 261 2.05 -8.13 -15.12
N GLN A 262 3.32 -7.83 -14.84
CA GLN A 262 4.11 -8.45 -13.79
C GLN A 262 4.25 -7.53 -12.59
N PHE A 263 4.48 -8.11 -11.42
CA PHE A 263 4.73 -7.36 -10.19
C PHE A 263 6.22 -7.08 -10.01
N ASP A 264 6.56 -5.83 -9.71
CA ASP A 264 7.93 -5.37 -9.41
C ASP A 264 8.34 -5.59 -7.93
N SER A 265 7.38 -5.90 -7.07
CA SER A 265 7.58 -6.33 -5.69
C SER A 265 6.50 -7.33 -5.28
N ASN A 266 6.64 -7.91 -4.09
CA ASN A 266 5.49 -8.53 -3.47
C ASN A 266 4.48 -7.45 -3.08
N GLU A 267 3.20 -7.71 -3.36
CA GLU A 267 2.07 -6.90 -2.93
C GLU A 267 1.03 -7.80 -2.28
N PHE A 268 0.42 -7.33 -1.20
CA PHE A 268 -0.59 -8.09 -0.47
C PHE A 268 -1.91 -7.33 -0.52
N LEU A 269 -2.95 -8.00 -0.96
CA LEU A 269 -4.33 -7.57 -0.84
C LEU A 269 -4.97 -8.25 0.37
N ILE A 270 -5.31 -7.42 1.36
CA ILE A 270 -6.02 -7.83 2.56
C ILE A 270 -7.51 -7.58 2.32
N ARG A 271 -8.30 -8.64 2.52
CA ARG A 271 -9.70 -8.71 2.09
C ARG A 271 -10.68 -8.31 3.20
N ASN A 272 -10.32 -8.52 4.46
CA ASN A 272 -11.14 -8.22 5.62
C ASN A 272 -10.46 -7.17 6.51
N PRO A 273 -11.18 -6.14 7.00
CA PRO A 273 -10.60 -5.12 7.86
C PRO A 273 -10.00 -5.67 9.15
N ASP A 274 -10.59 -6.74 9.71
CA ASP A 274 -10.12 -7.33 10.97
C ASP A 274 -8.88 -8.23 10.79
N GLN A 275 -8.38 -8.40 9.56
CA GLN A 275 -7.10 -9.09 9.31
C GLN A 275 -5.89 -8.17 9.42
N ILE A 276 -6.10 -6.86 9.61
CA ILE A 276 -5.02 -5.87 9.59
C ILE A 276 -5.13 -4.91 10.76
N LEU A 277 -4.05 -4.80 11.53
CA LEU A 277 -3.97 -3.95 12.71
C LEU A 277 -2.85 -2.92 12.53
N PRO A 278 -3.16 -1.61 12.43
CA PRO A 278 -2.14 -0.56 12.45
C PRO A 278 -1.40 -0.57 13.80
N LYS A 279 -0.07 -0.64 13.77
CA LYS A 279 0.78 -0.73 14.97
C LYS A 279 1.62 0.51 15.19
N ALA A 280 2.13 1.08 14.10
CA ALA A 280 2.95 2.26 14.17
C ALA A 280 2.73 3.15 12.94
N ARG A 281 2.86 4.45 13.16
CA ARG A 281 3.01 5.46 12.12
C ARG A 281 4.44 5.94 12.15
N ILE A 282 5.16 5.72 11.05
CA ILE A 282 6.58 6.04 10.93
C ILE A 282 6.68 7.30 10.10
N PHE A 283 7.20 8.36 10.71
CA PHE A 283 7.42 9.62 10.04
C PHE A 283 8.81 9.69 9.45
N TYR A 284 8.95 10.27 8.26
CA TYR A 284 10.23 10.36 7.56
C TYR A 284 10.34 11.58 6.64
N THR A 285 11.56 11.99 6.34
CA THR A 285 11.87 12.91 5.22
C THR A 285 12.68 12.18 4.15
N LEU A 286 12.81 12.83 2.99
CA LEU A 286 13.56 12.35 1.82
C LEU A 286 14.73 13.33 1.56
N PRO A 287 15.95 13.02 2.03
CA PRO A 287 17.10 13.93 1.93
C PRO A 287 17.40 14.39 0.50
N GLU A 288 17.18 13.54 -0.51
CA GLU A 288 17.47 13.87 -1.91
C GLU A 288 16.55 14.97 -2.45
N LEU A 289 15.33 15.08 -1.94
CA LEU A 289 14.44 16.18 -2.29
C LEU A 289 14.90 17.49 -1.66
N GLU A 290 15.41 17.45 -0.43
CA GLU A 290 16.01 18.59 0.26
C GLU A 290 17.25 19.08 -0.48
N GLU A 291 18.14 18.16 -0.88
CA GLU A 291 19.33 18.49 -1.65
C GLU A 291 18.98 19.10 -3.01
N ARG A 292 18.00 18.53 -3.72
CA ARG A 292 17.54 19.07 -5.00
C ARG A 292 16.99 20.48 -4.86
N ALA A 293 16.12 20.72 -3.89
CA ALA A 293 15.55 22.04 -3.65
C ALA A 293 16.59 23.08 -3.20
N ARG A 294 17.72 22.63 -2.61
CA ARG A 294 18.86 23.50 -2.32
C ARG A 294 19.59 23.89 -3.60
N LYS A 295 19.93 22.91 -4.46
CA LYS A 295 20.61 23.17 -5.75
C LYS A 295 19.79 24.10 -6.65
N GLU A 296 18.48 23.88 -6.73
CA GLU A 296 17.55 24.74 -7.50
C GLU A 296 17.48 26.20 -6.99
N LYS A 297 17.96 26.51 -5.77
CA LYS A 297 18.05 27.88 -5.25
C LYS A 297 19.42 28.53 -5.47
N GLU A 298 20.44 27.72 -5.76
CA GLU A 298 21.81 28.17 -6.00
C GLU A 298 22.03 28.55 -7.48
N ASP A 299 21.20 27.99 -8.38
CA ASP A 299 21.14 28.28 -9.82
C ASP A 299 20.20 29.45 -10.17
#